data_AF-A0A6J1QDW2-F1
#
_entry.id   AF-A0A6J1QDW2-F1
#
_cell.length_a   1.000
_cell.length_b   1.000
_cell.length_c   1.000
_cell.angle_alpha   90.00
_cell.angle_beta   90.00
_cell.angle_gamma   90.00
#
_symmetry.space_group_name_H-M   'P 1'
#
loop_
_entity.id
_entity.type
_entity.pdbx_description
1 polymer ?
#
loop_
_entity_poly.entity_id
_entity_poly.type
_entity_poly.pdbx_seq_one_letter_code
_entity_poly.pdbx_strand_id
1 'polypeptide(L)'
;MQDKLNVLEYFNKFPCLRLNKGQHLLVEDFNRQYPEKESIFPKRWNIIKKVIIDQLQQLNKRLSVSDTALISILPAISSDKQDAVIFYLLPILIESRRAGSYKRKRNTDCEQDSENNVRKLTLQECREAFMLHVQTVADLDRALDDLKRRLQRNKDTFQPTPLIVGPLVNIESSYVIVNDQKFKVDSCLQAFELTFKIFFAVDCKYPTYAETFWIFLQKTGFDIHLQDKCNNSLNILLGRVNAEMERLLAT
;
A
#
# COMPACT_ATOMS: atom_id res chain seq x y z
N MET A 1 28.94 3.55 -10.10
CA MET A 1 27.48 3.63 -10.30
C MET A 1 27.01 2.20 -10.47
N GLN A 2 26.39 1.59 -9.45
CA GLN A 2 25.71 0.32 -9.66
C GLN A 2 24.43 0.63 -10.42
N ASP A 3 24.24 0.01 -11.59
CA ASP A 3 22.97 0.07 -12.30
C ASP A 3 21.88 -0.46 -11.36
N LYS A 4 20.93 0.41 -11.02
CA LYS A 4 19.82 0.07 -10.14
C LYS A 4 18.90 -0.88 -10.90
N LEU A 5 18.99 -2.16 -10.58
CA LEU A 5 18.16 -3.22 -11.16
C LEU A 5 16.69 -2.93 -10.88
N ASN A 6 15.82 -3.09 -11.88
CA ASN A 6 14.39 -3.12 -11.60
C ASN A 6 13.99 -4.46 -10.95
N VAL A 7 12.77 -4.54 -10.39
CA VAL A 7 12.31 -5.73 -9.64
C VAL A 7 12.41 -7.02 -10.47
N LEU A 8 12.08 -6.97 -11.75
CA LEU A 8 12.16 -8.14 -12.64
C LEU A 8 13.62 -8.57 -12.86
N GLU A 9 14.51 -7.61 -13.14
CA GLU A 9 15.95 -7.85 -13.29
C GLU A 9 16.58 -8.42 -12.02
N TYR A 10 16.15 -7.95 -10.84
CA TYR A 10 16.60 -8.46 -9.56
C TYR A 10 16.24 -9.94 -9.39
N PHE A 11 14.98 -10.31 -9.68
CA PHE A 11 14.52 -11.70 -9.64
C PHE A 11 15.07 -12.57 -10.77
N ASN A 12 15.52 -12.00 -11.88
CA ASN A 12 16.26 -12.71 -12.92
C ASN A 12 17.71 -12.99 -12.49
N LYS A 13 18.35 -12.02 -11.82
CA LYS A 13 19.71 -12.13 -11.31
C LYS A 13 19.85 -13.10 -10.14
N PHE A 14 18.83 -13.18 -9.29
CA PHE A 14 18.79 -14.08 -8.13
C PHE A 14 17.61 -15.07 -8.21
N PRO A 15 17.71 -16.13 -9.04
CA PRO A 15 16.62 -17.10 -9.22
C PRO A 15 16.21 -17.84 -7.95
N CYS A 16 17.07 -17.93 -6.93
CA CYS A 16 16.76 -18.52 -5.63
C CYS A 16 15.56 -17.85 -4.93
N LEU A 17 15.27 -16.58 -5.27
CA LEU A 17 14.12 -15.84 -4.75
C LEU A 17 12.77 -16.35 -5.29
N ARG A 18 12.78 -17.16 -6.35
CA ARG A 18 11.58 -17.83 -6.90
C ARG A 18 11.28 -19.16 -6.23
N LEU A 19 12.21 -19.66 -5.41
CA LEU A 19 12.04 -20.91 -4.68
C LEU A 19 11.22 -20.67 -3.41
N ASN A 20 10.75 -21.75 -2.79
CA ASN A 20 9.95 -21.69 -1.55
C ASN A 20 10.60 -20.90 -0.41
N LYS A 21 11.93 -20.79 -0.37
CA LYS A 21 12.67 -20.02 0.64
C LYS A 21 12.95 -18.56 0.24
N GLY A 22 12.56 -18.14 -0.97
CA GLY A 22 12.82 -16.78 -1.46
C GLY A 22 12.22 -15.69 -0.58
N GLN A 23 11.01 -15.92 -0.07
CA GLN A 23 10.37 -15.04 0.91
C GLN A 23 11.24 -14.81 2.15
N HIS A 24 11.87 -15.86 2.70
CA HIS A 24 12.72 -15.75 3.87
C HIS A 24 13.97 -14.91 3.57
N LEU A 25 14.56 -15.06 2.38
CA LEU A 25 15.74 -14.26 1.98
C LEU A 25 15.39 -12.77 1.90
N LEU A 26 14.22 -12.42 1.35
CA LEU A 26 13.75 -11.03 1.27
C LEU A 26 13.52 -10.42 2.66
N VAL A 27 12.97 -11.20 3.59
CA VAL A 27 12.79 -10.76 4.98
C VAL A 27 14.13 -10.57 5.68
N GLU A 28 15.08 -11.49 5.49
CA GLU A 28 16.43 -11.37 6.05
C GLU A 28 17.18 -10.15 5.52
N ASP A 29 17.07 -9.85 4.22
CA ASP A 29 17.70 -8.67 3.64
C ASP A 29 17.13 -7.38 4.24
N PHE A 30 15.81 -7.31 4.43
CA PHE A 30 15.19 -6.20 5.17
C PHE A 30 15.69 -6.11 6.62
N ASN A 31 15.70 -7.24 7.34
CA ASN A 31 16.10 -7.29 8.75
C ASN A 31 17.58 -6.90 8.91
N ARG A 32 18.46 -7.24 7.97
CA ARG A 32 19.86 -6.78 7.97
C ARG A 32 19.96 -5.27 7.76
N GLN A 33 19.10 -4.70 6.92
CA GLN A 33 19.07 -3.26 6.67
C GLN A 33 18.44 -2.49 7.85
N TYR A 34 17.47 -3.07 8.54
CA TYR A 34 16.75 -2.47 9.66
C TYR A 34 16.58 -3.45 10.86
N PRO A 35 17.67 -3.76 11.60
CA PRO A 35 17.65 -4.81 12.63
C PRO A 35 16.62 -4.63 13.74
N GLU A 36 16.31 -3.38 14.10
CA GLU A 36 15.37 -3.07 15.19
C GLU A 36 13.90 -3.00 14.72
N LYS A 37 13.64 -3.18 13.42
CA LYS A 37 12.32 -2.99 12.81
C LYS A 37 11.67 -4.30 12.35
N GLU A 38 12.27 -5.45 12.66
CA GLU A 38 11.78 -6.77 12.23
C GLU A 38 10.31 -7.02 12.63
N SER A 39 9.97 -6.80 13.90
CA SER A 39 8.63 -7.10 14.45
C SER A 39 7.90 -5.84 14.95
N ILE A 40 8.28 -4.66 14.47
CA ILE A 40 7.71 -3.39 14.95
C ILE A 40 6.29 -3.17 14.39
N PHE A 41 6.04 -3.62 13.16
CA PHE A 41 4.80 -3.32 12.44
C PHE A 41 3.56 -3.90 13.12
N PRO A 42 3.49 -5.21 13.47
CA PRO A 42 2.34 -5.75 14.20
C PRO A 42 2.12 -5.08 15.57
N LYS A 43 3.19 -4.70 16.27
CA LYS A 43 3.11 -4.04 17.60
C LYS A 43 2.44 -2.67 17.49
N ARG A 44 2.82 -1.88 16.47
CA ARG A 44 2.26 -0.55 16.22
C ARG A 44 0.89 -0.59 15.54
N TRP A 45 0.58 -1.67 14.82
CA TRP A 45 -0.64 -1.77 14.01
C TRP A 45 -1.92 -1.55 14.81
N ASN A 46 -2.02 -2.08 16.05
CA ASN A 46 -3.20 -1.90 16.89
C ASN A 46 -3.52 -0.41 17.17
N ILE A 47 -2.48 0.40 17.37
CA ILE A 47 -2.63 1.85 17.62
C ILE A 47 -3.07 2.54 16.33
N ILE A 48 -2.38 2.24 15.22
CA ILE A 48 -2.67 2.79 13.89
C ILE A 48 -4.13 2.51 13.50
N LYS A 49 -4.54 1.26 13.69
CA LYS A 49 -5.88 0.75 13.44
C LYS A 49 -6.95 1.49 14.22
N LYS A 50 -6.76 1.67 15.53
CA LYS A 50 -7.69 2.45 16.37
C LYS A 50 -7.88 3.85 15.81
N VAL A 51 -6.79 4.55 15.52
CA VAL A 51 -6.84 5.91 14.95
C VAL A 51 -7.54 5.93 13.60
N ILE A 52 -7.28 4.97 12.71
CA ILE A 52 -7.96 4.89 11.41
C ILE A 52 -9.46 4.68 11.58
N ILE A 53 -9.88 3.75 12.46
CA ILE A 53 -11.30 3.49 12.73
C ILE A 53 -11.98 4.76 13.25
N ASP A 54 -11.39 5.42 14.25
CA ASP A 54 -11.92 6.66 14.82
C ASP A 54 -12.06 7.76 13.75
N GLN A 55 -11.08 7.87 12.85
CA GLN A 55 -11.14 8.81 11.73
C GLN A 55 -12.21 8.46 10.71
N LEU A 56 -12.38 7.19 10.36
CA LEU A 56 -13.42 6.73 9.43
C LEU A 56 -14.83 7.01 9.99
N GLN A 57 -15.04 6.81 11.29
CA GLN A 57 -16.33 7.06 11.93
C GLN A 57 -16.69 8.56 12.01
N GLN A 58 -15.69 9.44 12.09
CA GLN A 58 -15.86 10.89 12.14
C GLN A 58 -15.95 11.54 10.75
N LEU A 59 -15.96 10.75 9.66
CA LEU A 59 -15.99 11.29 8.31
C LEU A 59 -17.32 11.94 7.96
N ASN A 60 -17.30 13.26 7.79
CA ASN A 60 -18.43 14.04 7.25
C ASN A 60 -18.42 14.11 5.71
N LYS A 61 -18.01 13.03 5.03
CA LYS A 61 -17.98 12.96 3.56
C LYS A 61 -19.11 12.07 3.05
N ARG A 62 -19.69 12.42 1.88
CA ARG A 62 -20.62 11.53 1.18
C ARG A 62 -19.84 10.37 0.57
N LEU A 63 -20.02 9.18 1.13
CA LEU A 63 -19.40 7.93 0.68
C LEU A 63 -20.41 7.07 -0.10
N SER A 64 -19.89 6.02 -0.76
CA SER A 64 -20.75 5.02 -1.38
C SER A 64 -21.49 4.20 -0.31
N VAL A 65 -22.63 3.60 -0.66
CA VAL A 65 -23.40 2.73 0.26
C VAL A 65 -22.53 1.59 0.79
N SER A 66 -21.69 1.01 -0.07
CA SER A 66 -20.77 -0.06 0.29
C SER A 66 -19.71 0.39 1.30
N ASP A 67 -19.07 1.55 1.08
CA ASP A 67 -18.07 2.08 2.00
C ASP A 67 -18.67 2.43 3.36
N THR A 68 -19.87 3.03 3.37
CA THR A 68 -20.61 3.34 4.60
C THR A 68 -20.96 2.07 5.39
N ALA A 69 -21.38 1.01 4.70
CA ALA A 69 -21.67 -0.28 5.34
C ALA A 69 -20.41 -0.90 5.96
N LEU A 70 -19.27 -0.83 5.26
CA LEU A 70 -17.98 -1.31 5.78
C LEU A 70 -17.53 -0.51 7.00
N ILE A 71 -17.66 0.81 7.00
CA ILE A 71 -17.33 1.64 8.17
C ILE A 71 -18.23 1.27 9.36
N SER A 72 -19.52 1.02 9.12
CA SER A 72 -20.48 0.69 10.17
C SER A 72 -20.23 -0.67 10.81
N ILE A 73 -19.73 -1.65 10.05
CA ILE A 73 -19.49 -3.01 10.56
C ILE A 73 -18.13 -3.16 11.26
N LEU A 74 -17.17 -2.26 11.00
CA LEU A 74 -15.81 -2.31 11.58
C LEU A 74 -15.78 -2.57 13.10
N PRO A 75 -16.59 -1.88 13.94
CA PRO A 75 -16.57 -2.11 15.39
C PRO A 75 -17.14 -3.47 15.81
N ALA A 76 -17.96 -4.10 14.97
CA ALA A 76 -18.68 -5.33 15.27
C ALA A 76 -17.91 -6.60 14.88
N ILE A 77 -16.94 -6.49 13.96
CA ILE A 77 -16.12 -7.62 13.51
C ILE A 77 -14.87 -7.77 14.38
N SER A 78 -14.38 -9.00 14.54
CA SER A 78 -13.18 -9.31 15.31
C SER A 78 -11.96 -8.56 14.78
N SER A 79 -11.00 -8.22 15.66
CA SER A 79 -9.80 -7.45 15.30
C SER A 79 -9.15 -7.99 14.02
N ASP A 80 -8.83 -9.28 13.95
CA ASP A 80 -8.12 -9.86 12.80
C ASP A 80 -8.87 -9.72 11.46
N LYS A 81 -10.20 -9.53 11.49
CA LYS A 81 -11.04 -9.34 10.30
C LYS A 81 -11.16 -7.88 9.87
N GLN A 82 -10.79 -6.94 10.74
CA GLN A 82 -10.84 -5.50 10.42
C GLN A 82 -9.72 -5.09 9.47
N ASP A 83 -8.58 -5.80 9.45
CA ASP A 83 -7.36 -5.32 8.78
C ASP A 83 -7.56 -5.10 7.28
N ALA A 84 -8.17 -6.06 6.58
CA ALA A 84 -8.45 -5.92 5.13
C ALA A 84 -9.42 -4.78 4.84
N VAL A 85 -10.45 -4.60 5.67
CA VAL A 85 -11.41 -3.50 5.56
C VAL A 85 -10.69 -2.16 5.76
N ILE A 86 -9.80 -2.06 6.75
CA ILE A 86 -9.01 -0.86 7.04
C ILE A 86 -8.11 -0.51 5.87
N PHE A 87 -7.33 -1.47 5.34
CA PHE A 87 -6.47 -1.21 4.18
C PHE A 87 -7.27 -0.80 2.95
N TYR A 88 -8.44 -1.40 2.73
CA TYR A 88 -9.34 -1.05 1.63
C TYR A 88 -9.95 0.36 1.75
N LEU A 89 -10.23 0.81 2.98
CA LEU A 89 -10.82 2.12 3.27
C LEU A 89 -9.78 3.23 3.46
N LEU A 90 -8.50 2.90 3.70
CA LEU A 90 -7.42 3.88 3.91
C LEU A 90 -7.34 4.96 2.80
N PRO A 91 -7.52 4.64 1.50
CA PRO A 91 -7.55 5.65 0.43
C PRO A 91 -8.68 6.70 0.54
N ILE A 92 -9.67 6.53 1.42
CA ILE A 92 -10.69 7.55 1.72
C ILE A 92 -10.13 8.66 2.61
N LEU A 93 -9.21 8.31 3.53
CA LEU A 93 -8.60 9.23 4.49
C LEU A 93 -7.43 10.00 3.89
N ILE A 94 -6.62 9.34 3.07
CA ILE A 94 -5.39 9.88 2.50
C ILE A 94 -5.61 10.12 1.01
N GLU A 95 -5.26 11.30 0.52
CA GLU A 95 -5.30 11.56 -0.92
C GLU A 95 -4.07 10.93 -1.58
N SER A 96 -4.27 10.18 -2.67
CA SER A 96 -3.14 9.69 -3.47
C SER A 96 -2.40 10.84 -4.13
N ARG A 97 -1.09 10.64 -4.36
CA ARG A 97 -0.26 11.62 -5.03
C ARG A 97 -0.71 11.76 -6.49
N ARG A 98 -1.03 12.99 -6.90
CA ARG A 98 -1.33 13.29 -8.30
C ARG A 98 -0.07 13.02 -9.13
N ALA A 99 -0.16 12.08 -10.07
CA ALA A 99 0.85 11.93 -11.10
C ALA A 99 0.87 13.21 -11.94
N GLY A 100 1.84 14.10 -11.69
CA GLY A 100 2.01 15.32 -12.46
C GLY A 100 1.71 16.64 -11.73
N SER A 101 1.96 16.76 -10.43
CA SER A 101 2.05 18.09 -9.80
C SER A 101 3.36 18.83 -10.20
N TYR A 102 3.64 18.97 -11.50
CA TYR A 102 4.48 20.05 -11.98
C TYR A 102 3.63 21.31 -11.98
N LYS A 103 4.08 22.31 -11.22
CA LYS A 103 3.46 23.63 -11.11
C LYS A 103 3.03 24.10 -12.50
N ARG A 104 1.79 24.55 -12.66
CA ARG A 104 1.41 25.43 -13.78
C ARG A 104 2.42 26.58 -13.79
N LYS A 105 3.41 26.54 -14.68
CA LYS A 105 4.18 27.72 -15.02
C LYS A 105 3.19 28.58 -15.80
N ARG A 106 2.62 29.57 -15.11
CA ARG A 106 1.76 30.58 -15.71
C ARG A 106 2.68 31.46 -16.56
N ASN A 107 3.10 30.97 -17.71
CA ASN A 107 3.77 31.77 -18.72
C ASN A 107 2.77 32.02 -19.84
N THR A 108 2.47 33.31 -19.97
CA THR A 108 1.93 33.97 -21.15
C THR A 108 2.65 33.51 -22.42
N ASP A 109 1.84 33.36 -23.46
CA ASP A 109 2.16 33.41 -24.89
C ASP A 109 3.09 32.31 -25.42
N CYS A 110 2.49 31.18 -25.81
CA CYS A 110 2.89 30.31 -26.91
C CYS A 110 1.76 29.29 -27.14
N GLU A 111 0.94 29.51 -28.16
CA GLU A 111 0.02 28.50 -28.68
C GLU A 111 0.84 27.43 -29.42
N GLN A 112 0.94 26.25 -28.82
CA GLN A 112 1.16 24.96 -29.48
C GLN A 112 0.91 23.82 -28.46
N ASP A 113 -0.33 23.33 -28.51
CA ASP A 113 -0.77 21.94 -28.39
C ASP A 113 -0.28 21.04 -27.22
N SER A 114 -1.23 20.81 -26.29
CA SER A 114 -1.60 19.54 -25.63
C SER A 114 -0.47 18.53 -25.30
N GLU A 115 -0.19 18.20 -24.04
CA GLU A 115 -1.02 17.27 -23.26
C GLU A 115 -0.47 17.18 -21.83
N ASN A 116 -0.90 18.07 -20.93
CA ASN A 116 -0.57 17.97 -19.50
C ASN A 116 -1.85 17.94 -18.66
N ASN A 117 -2.85 17.20 -19.17
CA ASN A 117 -4.11 16.99 -18.49
C ASN A 117 -3.91 15.87 -17.47
N VAL A 118 -3.41 16.24 -16.28
CA VAL A 118 -3.21 15.34 -15.15
C VAL A 118 -4.57 14.72 -14.79
N ARG A 119 -4.79 13.47 -15.22
CA ARG A 119 -6.02 12.74 -14.93
C ARG A 119 -6.12 12.49 -13.43
N LYS A 120 -7.25 12.88 -12.84
CA LYS A 120 -7.57 12.52 -11.46
C LYS A 120 -7.85 11.02 -11.39
N LEU A 121 -7.12 10.31 -10.54
CA LEU A 121 -7.36 8.90 -10.25
C LEU A 121 -8.68 8.75 -9.50
N THR A 122 -9.41 7.71 -9.85
CA THR A 122 -10.59 7.28 -9.09
C THR A 122 -10.16 6.64 -7.77
N LEU A 123 -11.08 6.59 -6.80
CA LEU A 123 -10.84 5.90 -5.53
C LEU A 123 -10.53 4.41 -5.76
N GLN A 124 -11.19 3.79 -6.73
CA GLN A 124 -10.98 2.39 -7.09
C GLN A 124 -9.57 2.16 -7.65
N GLU A 125 -9.07 3.05 -8.53
CA GLU A 125 -7.69 2.97 -9.03
C GLU A 125 -6.66 3.11 -7.90
N CYS A 126 -6.92 3.97 -6.92
CA CYS A 126 -6.06 4.10 -5.73
C CYS A 126 -6.07 2.81 -4.89
N ARG A 127 -7.24 2.19 -4.69
CA ARG A 127 -7.38 0.93 -3.95
C ARG A 127 -6.61 -0.20 -4.61
N GLU A 128 -6.82 -0.39 -5.91
CA GLU A 128 -6.15 -1.45 -6.68
C GLU A 128 -4.64 -1.27 -6.76
N ALA A 129 -4.16 -0.01 -6.76
CA ALA A 129 -2.73 0.26 -6.70
C ALA A 129 -2.12 -0.04 -5.33
N PHE A 130 -2.93 -0.03 -4.26
CA PHE A 130 -2.49 -0.29 -2.90
C PHE A 130 -2.59 -1.78 -2.54
N MET A 131 -3.68 -2.43 -2.96
CA MET A 131 -3.91 -3.86 -2.82
C MET A 131 -4.77 -4.39 -3.97
N LEU A 132 -4.39 -5.54 -4.50
CA LEU A 132 -5.24 -6.29 -5.40
C LEU A 132 -6.24 -7.10 -4.57
N HIS A 133 -7.53 -6.81 -4.71
CA HIS A 133 -8.60 -7.51 -4.02
C HIS A 133 -9.48 -8.25 -5.02
N VAL A 134 -9.73 -9.53 -4.75
CA VAL A 134 -10.68 -10.35 -5.51
C VAL A 134 -11.64 -11.05 -4.56
N GLN A 135 -12.92 -11.16 -4.96
CA GLN A 135 -13.94 -11.78 -4.12
C GLN A 135 -13.77 -13.29 -4.01
N THR A 136 -13.29 -13.93 -5.08
CA THR A 136 -13.09 -15.38 -5.13
C THR A 136 -11.76 -15.73 -5.78
N VAL A 137 -11.26 -16.94 -5.53
CA VAL A 137 -10.06 -17.47 -6.20
C VAL A 137 -10.26 -17.57 -7.72
N ALA A 138 -11.48 -17.80 -8.20
CA ALA A 138 -11.79 -17.94 -9.62
C ALA A 138 -11.53 -16.65 -10.42
N ASP A 139 -11.63 -15.49 -9.76
CA ASP A 139 -11.40 -14.19 -10.39
C ASP A 139 -9.91 -13.80 -10.42
N LEU A 140 -9.04 -14.58 -9.78
CA LEU A 140 -7.66 -14.21 -9.52
C LEU A 140 -6.85 -14.00 -10.81
N ASP A 141 -6.82 -15.02 -11.68
CA ASP A 141 -5.97 -14.99 -12.87
C ASP A 141 -6.38 -13.84 -13.80
N ARG A 142 -7.69 -13.63 -13.93
CA ARG A 142 -8.25 -12.51 -14.68
C ARG A 142 -7.80 -11.16 -14.10
N ALA A 143 -7.89 -10.98 -12.78
CA ALA A 143 -7.50 -9.74 -12.13
C ALA A 143 -5.99 -9.46 -12.28
N LEU A 144 -5.16 -10.50 -12.28
CA LEU A 144 -3.73 -10.38 -12.52
C LEU A 144 -3.40 -9.99 -13.95
N ASP A 145 -4.06 -10.62 -14.92
CA ASP A 145 -3.88 -10.27 -16.33
C ASP A 145 -4.35 -8.84 -16.62
N ASP A 146 -5.45 -8.41 -16.00
CA ASP A 146 -5.94 -7.03 -16.11
C ASP A 146 -4.94 -6.03 -15.51
N LEU A 147 -4.37 -6.34 -14.33
CA LEU A 147 -3.33 -5.53 -13.71
C LEU A 147 -2.07 -5.43 -14.59
N LYS A 148 -1.57 -6.56 -15.10
CA LYS A 148 -0.41 -6.63 -16.00
C LYS A 148 -0.66 -5.81 -17.27
N ARG A 149 -1.82 -5.98 -17.92
CA ARG A 149 -2.20 -5.22 -19.12
C ARG A 149 -2.29 -3.72 -18.86
N ARG A 150 -2.75 -3.30 -17.69
CA ARG A 150 -2.81 -1.87 -17.32
C ARG A 150 -1.40 -1.29 -17.12
N LEU A 151 -0.54 -1.99 -16.40
CA LEU A 151 0.84 -1.54 -16.16
C LEU A 151 1.64 -1.45 -17.47
N GLN A 152 1.49 -2.45 -18.35
CA GLN A 152 2.10 -2.43 -19.68
C GLN A 152 1.64 -1.23 -20.52
N ARG A 153 0.32 -0.94 -20.54
CA ARG A 153 -0.23 0.24 -21.25
C ARG A 153 0.35 1.55 -20.71
N ASN A 154 0.56 1.64 -19.40
CA ASN A 154 1.06 2.85 -18.76
C ASN A 154 2.61 2.94 -18.73
N LYS A 155 3.32 1.92 -19.26
CA LYS A 155 4.78 1.77 -19.12
C LYS A 155 5.26 1.80 -17.66
N ASP A 156 4.41 1.34 -16.75
CA ASP A 156 4.71 1.17 -15.34
C ASP A 156 5.30 -0.22 -15.07
N THR A 157 6.04 -0.34 -13.97
CA THR A 157 6.63 -1.61 -13.53
C THR A 157 5.71 -2.33 -12.55
N PHE A 158 5.68 -3.67 -12.61
CA PHE A 158 4.93 -4.48 -11.64
C PHE A 158 5.69 -4.48 -10.31
N GLN A 159 5.24 -3.63 -9.40
CA GLN A 159 5.79 -3.54 -8.05
C GLN A 159 5.20 -4.64 -7.15
N PRO A 160 5.91 -5.02 -6.06
CA PRO A 160 5.34 -5.87 -5.02
C PRO A 160 3.94 -5.40 -4.61
N THR A 161 2.95 -6.29 -4.66
CA THR A 161 1.55 -5.93 -4.41
C THR A 161 0.89 -6.95 -3.48
N PRO A 162 0.22 -6.52 -2.39
CA PRO A 162 -0.59 -7.42 -1.57
C PRO A 162 -1.80 -7.89 -2.39
N LEU A 163 -2.05 -9.20 -2.37
CA LEU A 163 -3.22 -9.82 -2.97
C LEU A 163 -4.10 -10.43 -1.88
N ILE A 164 -5.33 -9.98 -1.80
CA ILE A 164 -6.31 -10.41 -0.80
C ILE A 164 -7.48 -11.08 -1.52
N VAL A 165 -7.79 -12.31 -1.09
CA VAL A 165 -8.85 -13.15 -1.69
C VAL A 165 -9.94 -13.42 -0.66
N GLY A 166 -11.19 -13.24 -1.09
CA GLY A 166 -12.38 -13.44 -0.26
C GLY A 166 -13.11 -12.12 0.04
N PRO A 167 -14.33 -12.19 0.62
CA PRO A 167 -15.03 -11.01 1.11
C PRO A 167 -14.19 -10.23 2.12
N LEU A 168 -14.14 -8.89 2.05
CA LEU A 168 -13.27 -8.06 2.92
C LEU A 168 -13.46 -8.31 4.43
N VAL A 169 -14.66 -8.71 4.85
CA VAL A 169 -14.99 -9.03 6.26
C VAL A 169 -14.69 -10.50 6.63
N ASN A 170 -14.29 -11.33 5.65
CA ASN A 170 -14.00 -12.74 5.81
C ASN A 170 -12.97 -13.22 4.77
N ILE A 171 -11.71 -12.83 4.98
CA ILE A 171 -10.60 -13.17 4.08
C ILE A 171 -10.36 -14.68 4.09
N GLU A 172 -10.25 -15.26 2.89
CA GLU A 172 -9.99 -16.70 2.70
C GLU A 172 -8.49 -16.97 2.55
N SER A 173 -7.77 -16.10 1.82
CA SER A 173 -6.33 -16.21 1.67
C SER A 173 -5.67 -14.87 1.35
N SER A 174 -4.41 -14.76 1.75
CA SER A 174 -3.59 -13.56 1.55
C SER A 174 -2.25 -13.94 0.92
N TYR A 175 -1.78 -13.12 0.00
CA TYR A 175 -0.53 -13.33 -0.72
C TYR A 175 0.20 -12.01 -0.97
N VAL A 176 1.47 -12.11 -1.33
CA VAL A 176 2.24 -11.02 -1.93
C VAL A 176 2.67 -11.45 -3.32
N ILE A 177 2.40 -10.61 -4.30
CA ILE A 177 2.76 -10.86 -5.69
C ILE A 177 3.95 -10.01 -6.05
N VAL A 178 4.97 -10.65 -6.62
CA VAL A 178 6.14 -9.98 -7.17
C VAL A 178 6.39 -10.55 -8.56
N ASN A 179 6.10 -9.77 -9.59
CA ASN A 179 6.07 -10.23 -10.98
C ASN A 179 5.14 -11.45 -11.14
N ASP A 180 5.71 -12.62 -11.49
CA ASP A 180 4.98 -13.88 -11.64
C ASP A 180 5.05 -14.78 -10.39
N GLN A 181 5.69 -14.30 -9.32
CA GLN A 181 5.80 -15.03 -8.06
C GLN A 181 4.67 -14.66 -7.11
N LYS A 182 4.15 -15.65 -6.38
CA LYS A 182 3.07 -15.50 -5.42
C LYS A 182 3.48 -16.14 -4.09
N PHE A 183 3.75 -15.31 -3.09
CA PHE A 183 4.11 -15.73 -1.74
C PHE A 183 2.87 -15.79 -0.87
N LYS A 184 2.52 -16.96 -0.35
CA LYS A 184 1.38 -17.12 0.57
C LYS A 184 1.79 -16.70 1.98
N VAL A 185 0.88 -16.01 2.67
CA VAL A 185 1.04 -15.58 4.07
C VAL A 185 -0.22 -15.90 4.87
N ASP A 186 -0.13 -15.86 6.20
CA ASP A 186 -1.20 -16.33 7.08
C ASP A 186 -2.30 -15.29 7.29
N SER A 187 -2.02 -14.01 7.05
CA SER A 187 -3.00 -12.93 7.25
C SER A 187 -2.83 -11.76 6.28
N CYS A 188 -3.87 -10.93 6.19
CA CYS A 188 -3.83 -9.69 5.42
C CYS A 188 -2.73 -8.75 5.94
N LEU A 189 -2.59 -8.64 7.27
CA LEU A 189 -1.54 -7.82 7.88
C LEU A 189 -0.14 -8.27 7.46
N GLN A 190 0.13 -9.58 7.48
CA GLN A 190 1.39 -10.14 7.03
C GLN A 190 1.65 -9.89 5.54
N ALA A 191 0.60 -9.82 4.70
CA ALA A 191 0.77 -9.51 3.28
C ALA A 191 1.28 -8.09 3.09
N PHE A 192 0.72 -7.12 3.81
CA PHE A 192 1.22 -5.75 3.81
C PHE A 192 2.62 -5.64 4.40
N GLU A 193 2.89 -6.37 5.48
CA GLU A 193 4.20 -6.37 6.12
C GLU A 193 5.29 -6.90 5.17
N LEU A 194 5.07 -8.08 4.59
CA LEU A 194 5.98 -8.70 3.65
C LEU A 194 6.16 -7.82 2.41
N THR A 195 5.08 -7.27 1.84
CA THR A 195 5.17 -6.37 0.69
C THR A 195 6.07 -5.18 1.01
N PHE A 196 5.89 -4.58 2.19
CA PHE A 196 6.72 -3.47 2.62
C PHE A 196 8.20 -3.85 2.71
N LYS A 197 8.51 -4.97 3.37
CA LYS A 197 9.88 -5.48 3.50
C LYS A 197 10.52 -5.71 2.13
N ILE A 198 9.76 -6.22 1.16
CA ILE A 198 10.26 -6.45 -0.21
C ILE A 198 10.65 -5.14 -0.90
N PHE A 199 9.90 -4.03 -0.74
CA PHE A 199 10.29 -2.75 -1.35
C PHE A 199 11.72 -2.34 -1.01
N PHE A 200 12.13 -2.55 0.24
CA PHE A 200 13.47 -2.23 0.72
C PHE A 200 14.49 -3.29 0.34
N ALA A 201 14.15 -4.58 0.48
CA ALA A 201 15.07 -5.68 0.14
C ALA A 201 15.54 -5.63 -1.33
N VAL A 202 14.64 -5.24 -2.25
CA VAL A 202 14.96 -5.13 -3.69
C VAL A 202 15.18 -3.68 -4.16
N ASP A 203 15.24 -2.73 -3.22
CA ASP A 203 15.42 -1.29 -3.46
C ASP A 203 14.50 -0.72 -4.58
N CYS A 204 13.22 -1.08 -4.55
CA CYS A 204 12.25 -0.61 -5.53
C CYS A 204 11.32 0.49 -4.99
N LYS A 205 10.77 1.27 -5.91
CA LYS A 205 9.86 2.37 -5.58
C LYS A 205 8.48 1.83 -5.24
N TYR A 206 7.77 2.51 -4.34
CA TYR A 206 6.35 2.25 -4.15
C TYR A 206 5.56 2.48 -5.44
N PRO A 207 4.42 1.79 -5.65
CA PRO A 207 3.53 2.06 -6.78
C PRO A 207 3.10 3.53 -6.78
N THR A 208 3.23 4.21 -7.93
CA THR A 208 2.98 5.66 -8.07
C THR A 208 1.66 6.10 -7.45
N TYR A 209 0.59 5.32 -7.65
CA TYR A 209 -0.77 5.65 -7.20
C TYR A 209 -1.09 5.21 -5.76
N ALA A 210 -0.16 4.49 -5.12
CA ALA A 210 -0.28 4.06 -3.73
C ALA A 210 0.88 4.56 -2.85
N GLU A 211 1.80 5.35 -3.40
CA GLU A 211 3.01 5.84 -2.72
C GLU A 211 2.67 6.51 -1.39
N THR A 212 1.66 7.37 -1.34
CA THR A 212 1.25 8.06 -0.10
C THR A 212 0.80 7.10 1.00
N PHE A 213 0.15 5.98 0.64
CA PHE A 213 -0.31 4.98 1.59
C PHE A 213 0.86 4.15 2.14
N TRP A 214 1.82 3.82 1.28
CA TRP A 214 3.04 3.14 1.71
C TRP A 214 3.92 4.04 2.57
N ILE A 215 4.05 5.34 2.27
CA ILE A 215 4.74 6.32 3.15
C ILE A 215 4.04 6.41 4.51
N PHE A 216 2.70 6.37 4.54
CA PHE A 216 1.96 6.32 5.80
C PHE A 216 2.37 5.11 6.65
N LEU A 217 2.37 3.90 6.07
CA LEU A 217 2.80 2.68 6.75
C LEU A 217 4.29 2.71 7.12
N GLN A 218 5.14 3.26 6.26
CA GLN A 218 6.57 3.44 6.49
C GLN A 218 6.83 4.22 7.78
N LYS A 219 6.19 5.39 7.92
CA LYS A 219 6.43 6.30 9.04
C LYS A 219 5.74 5.84 10.32
N THR A 220 4.50 5.33 10.24
CA THR A 220 3.73 4.94 11.43
C THR A 220 4.02 3.50 11.86
N GLY A 221 3.94 2.57 10.92
CA GLY A 221 4.03 1.14 11.17
C GLY A 221 5.46 0.66 11.32
N PHE A 222 6.36 1.08 10.44
CA PHE A 222 7.75 0.62 10.41
C PHE A 222 8.75 1.57 11.06
N ASP A 223 8.32 2.79 11.39
CA ASP A 223 9.17 3.81 12.01
C ASP A 223 10.40 4.20 11.15
N ILE A 224 10.23 4.19 9.84
CA ILE A 224 11.28 4.54 8.88
C ILE A 224 11.00 5.93 8.32
N HIS A 225 11.93 6.87 8.53
CA HIS A 225 11.78 8.27 8.15
C HIS A 225 12.76 8.67 7.06
N LEU A 226 12.34 8.51 5.80
CA LEU A 226 13.07 9.00 4.63
C LEU A 226 12.60 10.41 4.23
N GLN A 227 13.28 11.02 3.25
CA GLN A 227 12.97 12.33 2.68
C GLN A 227 11.75 12.27 1.72
N ASP A 228 10.63 11.77 2.22
CA ASP A 228 9.40 11.58 1.46
C ASP A 228 8.55 12.84 1.41
N LYS A 229 7.95 13.15 0.25
CA LYS A 229 7.02 14.27 0.15
C LYS A 229 5.65 13.86 0.66
N CYS A 230 5.21 14.45 1.76
CA CYS A 230 3.91 14.20 2.36
C CYS A 230 2.91 15.29 1.97
N ASN A 231 1.69 14.91 1.59
CA ASN A 231 0.59 15.86 1.36
C ASN A 231 -0.15 16.17 2.68
N ASN A 232 -1.09 17.12 2.63
CA ASN A 232 -1.78 17.58 3.84
C ASN A 232 -2.60 16.47 4.51
N SER A 233 -3.33 15.65 3.75
CA SER A 233 -4.14 14.56 4.30
C SER A 233 -3.27 13.49 4.97
N LEU A 234 -2.12 13.16 4.39
CA LEU A 234 -1.12 12.30 5.01
C LEU A 234 -0.60 12.90 6.32
N ASN A 235 -0.15 14.16 6.32
CA ASN A 235 0.39 14.82 7.51
C ASN A 235 -0.63 14.89 8.66
N ILE A 236 -1.91 15.14 8.35
CA ILE A 236 -2.98 15.15 9.36
C ILE A 236 -3.10 13.77 10.01
N LEU A 237 -3.14 12.70 9.21
CA LEU A 237 -3.30 11.35 9.76
C LEU A 237 -2.04 10.89 10.51
N LEU A 238 -0.84 11.22 10.00
CA LEU A 238 0.43 10.99 10.70
C LEU A 238 0.44 11.66 12.08
N GLY A 239 0.04 12.93 12.15
CA GLY A 239 -0.01 13.68 13.40
C GLY A 239 -0.94 13.05 14.44
N ARG A 240 -2.10 12.54 14.00
CA ARG A 240 -3.04 11.84 14.89
C ARG A 240 -2.49 10.52 15.41
N VAL A 241 -1.83 9.74 14.57
CA VAL A 241 -1.20 8.48 15.00
C VAL A 241 -0.07 8.74 15.97
N ASN A 242 0.80 9.71 15.68
CA ASN A 242 1.93 10.07 16.55
C ASN A 242 1.45 10.55 17.93
N ALA A 243 0.42 11.42 17.96
CA ALA A 243 -0.17 11.87 19.22
C ALA A 243 -0.73 10.71 20.07
N GLU A 244 -1.37 9.73 19.43
CA GLU A 244 -1.88 8.54 20.15
C GLU A 244 -0.74 7.63 20.63
N MET A 245 0.34 7.48 19.85
CA MET A 245 1.53 6.74 20.27
C MET A 245 2.24 7.41 21.46
N GLU A 246 2.41 8.73 21.43
CA GLU A 246 2.99 9.52 22.52
C GLU A 246 2.14 9.41 23.80
N ARG A 247 0.81 9.47 23.65
CA ARG A 247 -0.13 9.32 24.77
C ARG A 247 0.03 7.98 25.49
N LEU A 248 0.22 6.89 24.74
CA LEU A 248 0.39 5.55 25.30
C LEU A 248 1.76 5.33 25.95
N LEU A 249 2.79 6.06 25.53
CA LEU A 249 4.11 6.03 26.16
C LEU A 249 4.16 6.81 27.49
N ALA A 250 3.22 7.73 27.70
CA ALA A 250 3.13 8.57 28.90
C ALA A 250 2.29 7.95 30.03
N THR A 251 1.62 6.82 29.78
CA THR A 251 0.80 6.05 30.74
C THR A 251 1.48 4.76 31.16
#